data_AF-A0A369IAZ0-F1
#
_entry.id   AF-A0A369IAZ0-F1
#
_cell.length_a   1.000
_cell.length_b   1.000
_cell.length_c   1.000
_cell.angle_alpha   90.00
_cell.angle_beta   90.00
_cell.angle_gamma   90.00
#
_symmetry.space_group_name_H-M   'P 1'
#
loop_
_entity.id
_entity.type
_entity.pdbx_description
1 polymer ?
#
loop_
_entity_poly.entity_id
_entity_poly.type
_entity_poly.pdbx_seq_one_letter_code
_entity_poly.pdbx_strand_id
1 'polypeptide(L)'
;MKLFKWSILIAVVVALLYPREQPFGEFEVNDVSKAHYFVDSVSTGRHDSHAHVDVSITGEIDSSATISYASLPENYGGYTYELKKRAVNIFTQYDFYGGDKIWIKFEPKGSKKGKLKIKTQIH
;
A
#
# COMPACT_ATOMS: atom_id res chain seq x y z
N MET A 1 11.21 -50.15 -19.58
CA MET A 1 11.29 -48.68 -19.78
C MET A 1 9.96 -48.03 -19.36
N LYS A 2 9.78 -47.66 -18.08
CA LYS A 2 8.61 -46.89 -17.57
C LYS A 2 8.95 -46.29 -16.20
N LEU A 3 9.67 -45.17 -16.17
CA LEU A 3 9.94 -44.37 -14.97
C LEU A 3 9.95 -42.89 -15.36
N PHE A 4 8.80 -42.34 -15.75
CA PHE A 4 8.70 -40.93 -16.15
C PHE A 4 7.29 -40.37 -15.93
N LYS A 5 6.70 -40.60 -14.74
CA LYS A 5 5.36 -40.05 -14.42
C LYS A 5 5.20 -39.42 -13.03
N TRP A 6 6.18 -39.54 -12.14
CA TRP A 6 6.04 -39.05 -10.75
C TRP A 6 6.49 -37.60 -10.56
N SER A 7 7.37 -37.08 -11.42
CA SER A 7 7.92 -35.71 -11.28
C SER A 7 6.91 -34.61 -11.59
N ILE A 8 5.89 -34.90 -12.40
CA ILE A 8 4.86 -33.91 -12.80
C ILE A 8 3.86 -33.67 -11.66
N LEU A 9 3.55 -34.70 -10.85
CA LEU A 9 2.59 -34.57 -9.76
C LEU A 9 3.10 -33.67 -8.64
N ILE A 10 4.41 -33.71 -8.35
CA ILE A 10 5.03 -32.93 -7.26
C ILE A 10 5.04 -31.43 -7.61
N ALA A 11 5.33 -31.06 -8.85
CA ALA A 11 5.37 -29.65 -9.26
C ALA A 11 3.99 -28.97 -9.17
N VAL A 12 2.90 -29.70 -9.44
CA VAL A 12 1.52 -29.19 -9.35
C VAL A 12 1.09 -28.97 -7.90
N VAL A 13 1.50 -29.85 -6.98
CA VAL A 13 1.17 -29.71 -5.55
C VAL A 13 1.94 -28.56 -4.91
N VAL A 14 3.21 -28.34 -5.29
CA VAL A 14 4.00 -27.21 -4.78
C VAL A 14 3.39 -25.87 -5.20
N ALA A 15 2.91 -25.73 -6.43
CA ALA A 15 2.28 -24.48 -6.91
C ALA A 15 0.96 -24.13 -6.20
N LEU A 16 0.23 -25.12 -5.66
CA LEU A 16 -1.01 -24.91 -4.91
C LEU A 16 -0.78 -24.56 -3.43
N LEU A 17 0.40 -24.88 -2.88
CA LEU A 17 0.73 -24.69 -1.47
C LEU A 17 1.43 -23.35 -1.17
N TYR A 18 1.89 -22.63 -2.20
CA TYR A 18 2.36 -21.26 -2.05
C TYR A 18 1.22 -20.31 -2.43
N PRO A 19 0.41 -19.81 -1.48
CA PRO A 19 -0.42 -18.67 -1.77
C PRO A 19 0.51 -17.58 -2.32
N ARG A 20 0.26 -17.13 -3.55
CA ARG A 20 0.91 -15.91 -4.03
C ARG A 20 0.45 -14.82 -3.08
N GLU A 21 1.32 -14.40 -2.16
CA GLU A 21 1.09 -13.17 -1.42
C GLU A 21 0.79 -12.08 -2.45
N GLN A 22 -0.34 -11.41 -2.28
CA GLN A 22 -0.66 -10.28 -3.14
C GLN A 22 0.44 -9.24 -2.96
N PRO A 23 0.97 -8.67 -4.06
CA PRO A 23 2.02 -7.67 -3.97
C PRO A 23 1.49 -6.46 -3.19
N PHE A 24 2.31 -5.97 -2.25
CA PHE A 24 2.02 -4.77 -1.48
C PHE A 24 3.22 -3.82 -1.50
N GLY A 25 2.93 -2.52 -1.53
CA GLY A 25 3.91 -1.48 -1.24
C GLY A 25 4.05 -1.29 0.28
N GLU A 26 5.27 -1.09 0.76
CA GLU A 26 5.54 -0.71 2.15
C GLU A 26 6.47 0.50 2.18
N PHE A 27 6.06 1.54 2.90
CA PHE A 27 6.78 2.80 3.01
C PHE A 27 6.94 3.20 4.47
N GLU A 28 8.11 3.72 4.82
CA GLU A 28 8.40 4.21 6.16
C GLU A 28 8.59 5.72 6.18
N VAL A 29 7.93 6.39 7.12
CA VAL A 29 8.14 7.79 7.45
C VAL A 29 8.92 7.84 8.76
N ASN A 30 10.24 7.88 8.66
CA ASN A 30 11.14 7.92 9.82
C ASN A 30 11.43 9.35 10.34
N ASP A 31 11.29 10.37 9.47
CA ASP A 31 11.37 11.79 9.84
C ASP A 31 10.00 12.45 9.67
N VAL A 32 9.14 12.34 10.68
CA VAL A 32 7.77 12.89 10.64
C VAL A 32 7.71 14.42 10.73
N SER A 33 8.85 15.11 10.73
CA SER A 33 8.90 16.59 10.74
C SER A 33 8.86 17.22 9.34
N LYS A 34 8.92 16.40 8.29
CA LYS A 34 8.95 16.83 6.88
C LYS A 34 7.88 16.11 6.07
N ALA A 35 7.53 16.69 4.93
CA ALA A 35 6.65 16.03 3.98
C ALA A 35 7.39 14.88 3.27
N HIS A 36 6.67 13.79 2.99
CA HIS A 36 7.18 12.64 2.23
C HIS A 36 6.22 12.31 1.10
N TYR A 37 6.79 11.84 -0.01
CA TYR A 37 6.04 11.46 -1.20
C TYR A 37 6.47 10.05 -1.60
N PHE A 38 5.47 9.19 -1.81
CA PHE A 38 5.68 7.80 -2.20
C PHE A 38 4.82 7.48 -3.41
N VAL A 39 5.27 6.47 -4.15
CA VAL A 39 4.53 5.92 -5.28
C VAL A 39 4.56 4.42 -5.14
N ASP A 40 3.39 3.80 -5.10
CA ASP A 40 3.23 2.37 -5.30
C ASP A 40 2.66 2.13 -6.69
N SER A 41 2.99 0.99 -7.29
CA SER A 41 2.50 0.63 -8.61
C SER A 41 2.39 -0.88 -8.77
N VAL A 42 1.34 -1.31 -9.45
CA VAL A 42 1.18 -2.68 -9.92
C VAL A 42 1.35 -2.74 -11.43
N SER A 43 1.96 -3.82 -11.92
CA SER A 43 1.95 -4.11 -13.36
C SER A 43 0.72 -4.94 -13.69
N THR A 44 -0.45 -4.34 -13.52
CA THR A 44 -1.70 -4.93 -13.99
C THR A 44 -1.84 -4.54 -15.45
N GLY A 45 -1.63 -5.47 -16.39
CA GLY A 45 -1.99 -5.28 -17.80
C GLY A 45 -3.50 -5.09 -18.04
N ARG A 46 -4.26 -4.73 -17.00
CA ARG A 46 -5.69 -4.53 -16.93
C ARG A 46 -5.91 -3.20 -16.21
N HIS A 47 -6.15 -2.15 -16.98
CA HIS A 47 -6.85 -0.98 -16.46
C HIS A 47 -8.29 -1.43 -16.15
N ASP A 48 -8.52 -1.94 -14.95
CA ASP A 48 -9.86 -2.26 -14.47
C ASP A 48 -10.41 -1.03 -13.73
N SER A 49 -11.53 -0.49 -14.20
CA SER A 49 -12.23 0.62 -13.53
C SER A 49 -12.82 0.22 -12.16
N HIS A 50 -12.79 -1.06 -11.82
CA HIS A 50 -13.22 -1.61 -10.54
C HIS A 50 -12.07 -2.00 -9.61
N ALA A 51 -10.82 -1.66 -9.97
CA ALA A 51 -9.71 -1.85 -9.06
C ALA A 51 -9.91 -1.03 -7.79
N HIS A 52 -9.39 -1.54 -6.68
CA HIS A 52 -9.41 -0.87 -5.39
C HIS A 52 -8.06 -0.99 -4.71
N VAL A 53 -7.77 -0.08 -3.80
CA VAL A 53 -6.53 -0.08 -3.05
C VAL A 53 -6.80 -0.05 -1.56
N ASP A 54 -6.27 -1.04 -0.86
CA ASP A 54 -6.25 -1.06 0.60
C ASP A 54 -5.02 -0.30 1.09
N VAL A 55 -5.22 0.56 2.07
CA VAL A 55 -4.17 1.35 2.71
C VAL A 55 -4.22 1.10 4.22
N SER A 56 -3.09 0.67 4.79
CA SER A 56 -2.91 0.61 6.23
C SER A 56 -1.82 1.57 6.69
N ILE A 57 -2.09 2.33 7.75
CA ILE A 57 -1.15 3.27 8.35
C ILE A 57 -1.02 2.92 9.82
N THR A 58 0.20 2.58 10.23
CA THR A 58 0.50 2.22 11.60
C THR A 58 1.71 2.98 12.12
N GLY A 59 1.77 3.22 13.43
CA GLY A 59 2.93 3.82 14.06
C GLY A 59 2.54 4.83 15.13
N GLU A 60 3.41 5.80 15.39
CA GLU A 60 3.22 6.80 16.44
C GLU A 60 3.71 8.17 15.98
N ILE A 61 2.95 9.21 16.31
CA ILE A 61 3.32 10.61 16.07
C ILE A 61 3.09 11.47 17.31
N ASP A 62 3.95 12.47 17.53
CA ASP A 62 3.91 13.35 18.70
C ASP A 62 2.88 14.49 18.60
N SER A 63 2.33 14.73 17.41
CA SER A 63 1.29 15.71 17.10
C SER A 63 0.44 15.23 15.91
N SER A 64 -0.30 16.11 15.24
CA SER A 64 -1.07 15.78 14.05
C SER A 64 -0.23 15.77 12.76
N ALA A 65 -0.74 15.01 11.79
CA ALA A 65 -0.25 14.95 10.42
C ALA A 65 -1.41 14.61 9.48
N THR A 66 -1.19 14.71 8.17
CA THR A 66 -2.14 14.22 7.17
C THR A 66 -1.47 13.24 6.24
N ILE A 67 -2.19 12.20 5.85
CA ILE A 67 -1.84 11.36 4.70
C ILE A 67 -2.91 11.54 3.65
N SER A 68 -2.51 11.88 2.43
CA SER A 68 -3.39 11.91 1.28
C SER A 68 -2.92 10.95 0.21
N TYR A 69 -3.86 10.44 -0.58
CA TYR A 69 -3.57 9.55 -1.68
C TYR A 69 -4.45 9.81 -2.89
N ALA A 70 -3.91 9.51 -4.06
CA ALA A 70 -4.53 9.77 -5.36
C ALA A 70 -4.01 8.85 -6.46
N SER A 71 -4.82 8.64 -7.50
CA SER A 71 -4.40 7.93 -8.72
C SER A 71 -3.48 8.78 -9.61
N LEU A 72 -3.48 10.12 -9.43
CA LEU A 72 -2.67 11.06 -10.19
C LEU A 72 -1.89 12.00 -9.25
N PRO A 73 -0.64 12.37 -9.59
CA PRO A 73 0.19 13.23 -8.74
C PRO A 73 -0.31 14.68 -8.68
N GLU A 74 -1.10 15.13 -9.65
CA GLU A 74 -1.67 16.49 -9.64
C GLU A 74 -2.92 16.59 -8.76
N ASN A 75 -3.49 15.44 -8.36
CA ASN A 75 -4.76 15.32 -7.65
C ASN A 75 -4.60 14.83 -6.21
N TYR A 76 -3.47 15.13 -5.55
CA TYR A 76 -3.34 14.93 -4.10
C TYR A 76 -4.44 15.73 -3.38
N GLY A 77 -5.56 15.06 -3.09
CA GLY A 77 -6.82 15.70 -2.72
C GLY A 77 -8.05 14.81 -2.89
N GLY A 78 -7.92 13.68 -3.60
CA GLY A 78 -8.99 12.67 -3.68
C GLY A 78 -9.43 12.18 -2.31
N TYR A 79 -8.48 11.73 -1.48
CA TYR A 79 -8.75 11.27 -0.11
C TYR A 79 -7.64 11.71 0.84
N THR A 80 -8.02 12.28 1.98
CA THR A 80 -7.09 12.77 3.01
C THR A 80 -7.53 12.28 4.39
N TYR A 81 -6.56 11.75 5.14
CA TYR A 81 -6.75 11.25 6.50
C TYR A 81 -5.97 12.13 7.45
N GLU A 82 -6.66 12.66 8.45
CA GLU A 82 -6.02 13.31 9.58
C GLU A 82 -5.53 12.27 10.58
N LEU A 83 -4.22 12.27 10.78
CA LEU A 83 -3.57 11.48 11.82
C LEU A 83 -3.56 12.29 13.11
N LYS A 84 -4.06 11.69 14.18
CA LYS A 84 -4.03 12.28 15.53
C LYS A 84 -2.78 11.83 16.27
N LYS A 85 -2.38 12.64 17.25
CA LYS A 85 -1.28 12.34 18.17
C LYS A 85 -1.42 10.95 18.79
N ARG A 86 -0.29 10.30 19.08
CA ARG A 86 -0.10 8.94 19.67
C ARG A 86 -0.16 7.84 18.62
N ALA A 87 -0.55 6.64 19.04
CA ALA A 87 -0.65 5.46 18.19
C ALA A 87 -1.68 5.68 17.09
N VAL A 88 -1.19 5.54 15.86
CA VAL A 88 -1.98 5.54 14.62
C VAL A 88 -2.18 4.08 14.24
N ASN A 89 -3.43 3.71 14.00
CA ASN A 89 -3.81 2.43 13.41
C ASN A 89 -5.03 2.67 12.54
N ILE A 90 -4.80 2.95 11.26
CA ILE A 90 -5.84 3.25 10.28
C ILE A 90 -5.79 2.17 9.22
N PHE A 91 -6.96 1.65 8.87
CA PHE A 91 -7.16 0.81 7.69
C PHE A 91 -8.29 1.44 6.88
N THR A 92 -8.09 1.55 5.57
CA THR A 92 -9.07 2.13 4.67
C THR A 92 -8.92 1.52 3.29
N GLN A 93 -10.03 1.49 2.56
CA GLN A 93 -10.10 1.03 1.18
C GLN A 93 -10.49 2.22 0.31
N TYR A 94 -9.89 2.31 -0.87
CA TYR A 94 -10.26 3.28 -1.88
C TYR A 94 -10.74 2.55 -3.14
N ASP A 95 -12.05 2.58 -3.34
CA ASP A 95 -12.75 1.98 -4.46
C ASP A 95 -12.69 2.87 -5.71
N PHE A 96 -12.81 2.26 -6.90
CA PHE A 96 -12.80 2.94 -8.20
C PHE A 96 -11.47 3.61 -8.53
N TYR A 97 -10.40 2.90 -8.23
CA TYR A 97 -9.04 3.27 -8.57
C TYR A 97 -8.79 2.96 -10.07
N GLY A 98 -8.72 4.00 -10.90
CA GLY A 98 -8.62 3.85 -12.36
C GLY A 98 -7.20 3.86 -12.94
N GLY A 99 -6.19 3.39 -12.21
CA GLY A 99 -4.78 3.47 -12.67
C GLY A 99 -3.95 2.26 -12.26
N ASP A 100 -2.64 2.34 -12.55
CA ASP A 100 -1.65 1.32 -12.15
C ASP A 100 -0.66 1.86 -11.11
N LYS A 101 -0.72 3.16 -10.79
CA LYS A 101 0.05 3.84 -9.74
C LYS A 101 -0.80 4.56 -8.70
N ILE A 102 -0.48 4.44 -7.42
CA ILE A 102 -1.04 5.27 -6.35
C ILE A 102 0.06 6.18 -5.82
N TRP A 103 -0.29 7.45 -5.68
CA TRP A 103 0.56 8.49 -5.15
C TRP A 103 0.16 8.77 -3.72
N ILE A 104 1.11 8.77 -2.80
CA ILE A 104 0.87 8.94 -1.37
C ILE A 104 1.69 10.13 -0.89
N LYS A 105 1.06 11.02 -0.14
CA LYS A 105 1.71 12.20 0.43
C LYS A 105 1.47 12.23 1.93
N PHE A 106 2.55 12.25 2.69
CA PHE A 106 2.53 12.59 4.11
C PHE A 106 2.85 14.08 4.28
N GLU A 107 2.06 14.79 5.08
CA GLU A 107 2.37 16.15 5.50
C GLU A 107 2.35 16.29 7.03
N PRO A 108 3.40 16.83 7.63
CA PRO A 108 3.39 17.15 9.06
C PRO A 108 2.45 18.33 9.32
N LYS A 109 1.50 18.17 10.25
CA LYS A 109 0.67 19.28 10.76
C LYS A 109 1.12 19.66 12.17
N GLY A 110 2.43 19.79 12.32
CA GLY A 110 3.09 20.09 13.61
C GLY A 110 3.73 18.89 14.29
N SER A 111 3.63 17.68 13.71
CA SER A 111 4.42 16.54 14.19
C SER A 111 5.91 16.75 13.90
N LYS A 112 6.75 16.35 14.86
CA LYS A 112 8.21 16.46 14.81
C LYS A 112 8.93 15.17 15.23
N LYS A 113 8.25 14.28 15.95
CA LYS A 113 8.79 13.02 16.46
C LYS A 113 7.79 11.90 16.25
N GLY A 114 8.30 10.72 15.95
CA GLY A 114 7.47 9.57 15.64
C GLY A 114 8.00 8.80 14.45
N LYS A 115 7.28 7.73 14.11
CA LYS A 115 7.52 6.90 12.94
C LYS A 115 6.19 6.36 12.44
N LEU A 116 6.02 6.29 11.13
CA LEU A 116 4.87 5.66 10.52
C LEU A 116 5.31 4.63 9.51
N LYS A 117 4.50 3.59 9.37
CA LYS A 117 4.54 2.60 8.30
C LYS A 117 3.23 2.70 7.53
N ILE A 118 3.34 2.84 6.22
CA ILE A 118 2.23 2.90 5.28
C ILE A 118 2.34 1.65 4.42
N LYS A 119 1.30 0.83 4.36
CA LYS A 119 1.21 -0.28 3.41
C LYS A 119 0.08 -0.04 2.44
N THR A 120 0.30 -0.37 1.19
CA THR A 120 -0.68 -0.30 0.12
C THR A 120 -0.79 -1.64 -0.59
N GLN A 121 -2.01 -2.01 -0.97
CA GLN A 121 -2.26 -3.23 -1.71
C GLN A 121 -3.31 -2.93 -2.78
N ILE A 122 -2.91 -3.04 -4.04
CA ILE A 122 -3.77 -2.74 -5.19
C ILE A 122 -4.34 -4.06 -5.71
N HIS A 123 -5.66 -4.11 -5.88
CA HIS A 123 -6.43 -5.30 -6.28
C HIS A 123 -7.05 -5.15 -7.67
#